data_AF-A0A8J3XBI5-F1
#
_entry.id   AF-A0A8J3XBI5-F1
#
_cell.length_a   1.000
_cell.length_b   1.000
_cell.length_c   1.000
_cell.angle_alpha   90.00
_cell.angle_beta   90.00
_cell.angle_gamma   90.00
#
_symmetry.space_group_name_H-M   'P 1'
#
loop_
_entity.id
_entity.type
_entity.pdbx_description
1 polymer ?
#
loop_
_entity_poly.entity_id
_entity_poly.type
_entity_poly.pdbx_seq_one_letter_code
_entity_poly.pdbx_strand_id
1 'polypeptide(L)'
;MLSRLVAPGPFPKRVSVQYRPLPATEANRVLEEEVNAAAFREHYRRRTGRDETARDAYDQARARQAAAEEATGAGVTLVTMYVTTTVTDSSDLPRAVAATEAAAEASRIRLRRLWGSQSAGFATTLPCGVCPAELARRSW
;
A
#
# COMPACT_ATOMS: atom_id res chain seq x y z
N MET A 1 11.49 -1.34 11.04
CA MET A 1 11.42 -0.40 9.91
C MET A 1 10.10 0.39 9.86
N LEU A 2 8.94 -0.23 10.17
CA LEU A 2 7.66 0.48 10.40
C LEU A 2 7.64 1.35 11.69
N SER A 3 8.60 1.15 12.58
CA SER A 3 8.61 1.70 13.94
C SER A 3 8.47 3.23 14.00
N ARG A 4 9.01 3.98 13.03
CA ARG A 4 8.89 5.45 13.03
C ARG A 4 7.46 5.92 12.76
N LEU A 5 6.73 5.24 11.87
CA LEU A 5 5.35 5.57 11.55
C LEU A 5 4.38 5.20 12.67
N VAL A 6 4.66 4.13 13.44
CA VAL A 6 3.79 3.70 14.55
C VAL A 6 4.19 4.29 15.91
N ALA A 7 5.43 4.78 16.04
CA ALA A 7 5.88 5.43 17.26
C ALA A 7 5.06 6.69 17.56
N PRO A 8 4.92 7.08 18.84
CA PRO A 8 4.32 8.35 19.21
C PRO A 8 4.99 9.54 18.48
N GLY A 9 4.21 10.57 18.19
CA GLY A 9 4.68 11.80 17.57
C GLY A 9 3.99 13.01 18.19
N PRO A 10 4.29 14.24 17.72
CA PRO A 10 3.74 15.47 18.29
C PRO A 10 2.22 15.60 18.10
N PHE A 11 1.63 14.85 17.16
CA PHE A 11 0.20 14.83 16.91
C PHE A 11 -0.35 13.41 17.06
N PRO A 12 -1.53 13.23 17.69
CA PRO A 12 -2.20 11.94 17.77
C PRO A 12 -2.44 11.37 16.37
N LYS A 13 -1.96 10.15 16.15
CA LYS A 13 -2.19 9.43 14.91
C LYS A 13 -2.63 8.00 15.17
N ARG A 14 -3.41 7.48 14.24
CA ARG A 14 -3.86 6.09 14.23
C ARG A 14 -3.38 5.44 12.95
N VAL A 15 -2.78 4.26 13.08
CA VAL A 15 -2.31 3.43 11.97
C VAL A 15 -3.08 2.12 12.03
N SER A 16 -3.74 1.77 10.93
CA SER A 16 -4.49 0.52 10.77
C SER A 16 -3.97 -0.24 9.57
N VAL A 17 -3.76 -1.55 9.73
CA VAL A 17 -3.33 -2.44 8.66
C VAL A 17 -4.39 -3.50 8.47
N GLN A 18 -4.90 -3.61 7.25
CA GLN A 18 -5.89 -4.60 6.85
C GLN A 18 -5.20 -5.67 6.01
N TYR A 19 -5.39 -6.93 6.40
CA TYR A 19 -4.92 -8.10 5.67
C TYR A 19 -6.11 -8.75 4.97
N ARG A 20 -6.03 -8.86 3.65
CA ARG A 20 -7.04 -9.54 2.84
C ARG A 20 -6.39 -10.69 2.07
N PRO A 21 -6.49 -11.93 2.57
CA PRO A 21 -6.11 -13.11 1.81
C PRO A 21 -6.91 -13.17 0.51
N LEU A 22 -6.23 -13.48 -0.60
CA LEU A 22 -6.87 -13.67 -1.89
C LEU A 22 -7.27 -15.15 -2.06
N PRO A 23 -8.46 -15.44 -2.62
CA PRO A 23 -8.76 -16.77 -3.13
C PRO A 23 -7.71 -17.17 -4.19
N ALA A 24 -7.41 -18.48 -4.29
CA ALA A 24 -6.37 -18.98 -5.19
C ALA A 24 -6.55 -18.51 -6.66
N THR A 25 -7.79 -18.43 -7.14
CA THR A 25 -8.09 -17.95 -8.50
C THR A 25 -7.78 -16.46 -8.68
N GLU A 26 -8.05 -15.61 -7.68
CA GLU A 26 -7.68 -14.20 -7.72
C GLU A 26 -6.17 -13.99 -7.57
N ALA A 27 -5.53 -14.80 -6.72
CA ALA A 27 -4.09 -14.77 -6.46
C ALA A 27 -3.29 -15.03 -7.73
N ASN A 28 -3.58 -16.13 -8.43
CA ASN A 28 -2.94 -16.48 -9.70
C ASN A 28 -3.05 -15.33 -10.72
N ARG A 29 -4.25 -14.76 -10.90
CA ARG A 29 -4.47 -13.65 -11.83
C ARG A 29 -3.64 -12.42 -11.48
N VAL A 30 -3.59 -12.04 -10.20
CA VAL A 30 -2.80 -10.90 -9.74
C VAL A 30 -1.31 -11.11 -10.00
N LEU A 31 -0.79 -12.31 -9.71
CA LEU A 31 0.62 -12.62 -9.93
C LEU A 31 0.97 -12.71 -11.42
N GLU A 32 0.12 -13.31 -12.25
CA GLU A 32 0.28 -13.28 -13.71
C GLU A 32 0.29 -11.84 -14.26
N GLU A 33 -0.63 -10.99 -13.80
CA GLU A 33 -0.67 -9.57 -14.17
C GLU A 33 0.61 -8.83 -13.75
N GLU A 34 1.14 -9.08 -12.55
CA GLU A 34 2.40 -8.48 -12.09
C GLU A 34 3.61 -8.94 -12.92
N VAL A 35 3.72 -10.24 -13.21
CA VAL A 35 4.78 -10.82 -14.05
C VAL A 35 4.69 -10.27 -15.47
N ASN A 36 3.50 -10.23 -16.06
CA ASN A 36 3.27 -9.70 -17.39
C ASN A 36 3.57 -8.20 -17.47
N ALA A 37 3.17 -7.42 -16.45
CA ALA A 37 3.48 -6.01 -16.38
C ALA A 37 5.00 -5.77 -16.22
N ALA A 38 5.70 -6.60 -15.46
CA ALA A 38 7.16 -6.53 -15.34
C ALA A 38 7.86 -6.85 -16.69
N ALA A 39 7.42 -7.90 -17.38
CA ALA A 39 7.93 -8.26 -18.71
C ALA A 39 7.64 -7.17 -19.75
N PHE A 40 6.43 -6.59 -19.73
CA PHE A 40 6.07 -5.48 -20.61
C PHE A 40 6.95 -4.25 -20.37
N ARG A 41 7.19 -3.89 -19.10
CA ARG A 41 8.11 -2.80 -18.74
C ARG A 41 9.53 -3.04 -19.27
N GLU A 42 10.03 -4.27 -19.20
CA GLU A 42 11.32 -4.67 -19.78
C GLU A 42 11.33 -4.51 -21.31
N HIS A 43 10.31 -5.04 -22.00
CA HIS A 43 10.19 -4.93 -23.46
C HIS A 43 10.07 -3.47 -23.93
N TYR A 44 9.22 -2.68 -23.28
CA TYR A 44 9.07 -1.26 -23.58
C TYR A 44 10.38 -0.50 -23.38
N ARG A 45 11.08 -0.78 -22.26
CA ARG A 45 12.37 -0.17 -21.96
C ARG A 45 13.41 -0.45 -23.05
N ARG A 46 13.57 -1.72 -23.43
CA ARG A 46 14.47 -2.14 -24.53
C ARG A 46 14.18 -1.40 -25.83
N ARG A 47 12.89 -1.19 -26.14
CA ARG A 47 12.46 -0.49 -27.34
C ARG A 47 12.73 1.02 -27.30
N THR A 48 12.67 1.62 -26.11
CA THR A 48 12.91 3.06 -25.89
C THR A 48 14.37 3.44 -25.64
N GLY A 49 15.28 2.46 -25.54
CA GLY A 49 16.71 2.70 -25.32
C GLY A 49 17.05 3.26 -23.93
N ARG A 50 16.18 3.05 -22.93
CA ARG A 50 16.39 3.55 -21.57
C ARG A 50 17.24 2.57 -20.75
N ASP A 51 18.22 3.09 -20.03
CA ASP A 51 19.10 2.28 -19.16
C ASP A 51 18.33 1.62 -18.01
N GLU A 52 18.80 0.43 -17.64
CA GLU A 52 18.25 -0.32 -16.52
C GLU A 52 18.63 0.30 -15.18
N THR A 53 17.62 0.63 -14.35
CA THR A 53 17.87 1.02 -12.97
C THR A 53 17.94 -0.21 -12.07
N ALA A 54 18.75 -0.15 -11.01
CA ALA A 54 18.80 -1.21 -9.99
C ALA A 54 17.42 -1.52 -9.37
N ARG A 55 16.52 -0.53 -9.35
CA ARG A 55 15.14 -0.70 -8.89
C ARG A 55 14.33 -1.60 -9.82
N ASP A 56 14.48 -1.45 -11.13
CA ASP A 56 13.72 -2.24 -12.09
C ASP A 56 14.14 -3.72 -12.03
N ALA A 57 15.44 -3.99 -11.95
CA ALA A 57 15.98 -5.35 -11.81
C ALA A 57 15.48 -6.02 -10.52
N TYR A 58 15.45 -5.25 -9.41
CA TYR A 58 14.90 -5.72 -8.15
C TYR A 58 13.40 -6.02 -8.24
N ASP A 59 12.61 -5.11 -8.80
CA ASP A 59 11.16 -5.29 -8.95
C ASP A 59 10.83 -6.52 -9.82
N GLN A 60 11.61 -6.78 -10.87
CA GLN A 60 11.47 -7.98 -11.70
C GLN A 60 11.82 -9.27 -10.95
N ALA A 61 12.94 -9.29 -10.22
CA ALA A 61 13.34 -10.45 -9.43
C ALA A 61 12.29 -10.76 -8.34
N ARG A 62 11.73 -9.72 -7.71
CA ARG A 62 10.65 -9.84 -6.73
C ARG A 62 9.38 -10.43 -7.31
N ALA A 63 8.95 -9.99 -8.50
CA ALA A 63 7.76 -10.55 -9.16
C ALA A 63 7.94 -12.04 -9.48
N ARG A 64 9.11 -12.43 -10.00
CA ARG A 64 9.43 -13.85 -10.27
C ARG A 64 9.46 -14.70 -9.01
N GLN A 65 10.05 -14.17 -7.94
CA GLN A 65 10.11 -14.85 -6.65
C GLN A 65 8.71 -15.07 -6.07
N ALA A 66 7.83 -14.06 -6.14
CA ALA A 66 6.46 -14.18 -5.64
C ALA A 66 5.66 -15.27 -6.40
N ALA A 67 5.82 -15.35 -7.72
CA ALA A 67 5.20 -16.40 -8.54
C ALA A 67 5.74 -17.81 -8.18
N ALA A 68 7.04 -17.93 -7.91
CA ALA A 68 7.64 -19.19 -7.47
C ALA A 68 7.12 -19.62 -6.08
N GLU A 69 7.00 -18.68 -5.15
CA GLU A 69 6.45 -18.93 -3.82
C GLU A 69 4.99 -19.41 -3.89
N GLU A 70 4.14 -18.77 -4.71
CA GLU A 70 2.76 -19.23 -4.94
C GLU A 70 2.72 -20.65 -5.53
N ALA A 71 3.54 -20.94 -6.54
CA ALA A 71 3.62 -22.27 -7.14
C ALA A 71 4.00 -23.36 -6.12
N THR A 72 4.72 -23.01 -5.05
CA THR A 72 5.04 -23.89 -3.92
C THR A 72 3.97 -23.94 -2.82
N GLY A 73 2.83 -23.26 -3.02
CA GLY A 73 1.68 -23.27 -2.13
C GLY A 73 1.57 -22.06 -1.20
N ALA A 74 2.36 -20.99 -1.40
CA ALA A 74 2.21 -19.77 -0.62
C ALA A 74 0.92 -19.02 -0.99
N GLY A 75 0.16 -18.58 0.02
CA GLY A 75 -1.03 -17.75 -0.20
C GLY A 75 -0.68 -16.29 -0.47
N VAL A 76 -1.41 -15.64 -1.36
CA VAL A 76 -1.26 -14.19 -1.62
C VAL A 76 -2.20 -13.40 -0.71
N THR A 77 -1.65 -12.42 0.01
CA THR A 77 -2.42 -11.52 0.88
C THR A 77 -2.19 -10.07 0.49
N LEU A 78 -3.27 -9.34 0.23
CA LEU A 78 -3.21 -7.90 0.06
C LEU A 78 -3.15 -7.22 1.42
N VAL A 79 -2.14 -6.38 1.59
CA VAL A 79 -1.93 -5.57 2.79
C VAL A 79 -2.26 -4.13 2.45
N THR A 80 -3.26 -3.55 3.12
CA THR A 80 -3.62 -2.14 2.97
C THR A 80 -3.40 -1.42 4.28
N MET A 81 -2.81 -0.22 4.23
CA MET A 81 -2.59 0.59 5.42
C MET A 81 -3.32 1.92 5.33
N TYR A 82 -3.96 2.30 6.43
CA TYR A 82 -4.59 3.60 6.62
C TYR A 82 -3.94 4.33 7.78
N VAL A 83 -3.66 5.61 7.57
CA VAL A 83 -3.11 6.48 8.61
C VAL A 83 -3.99 7.71 8.70
N THR A 84 -4.47 8.00 9.90
CA THR A 84 -5.19 9.24 10.21
C THR A 84 -4.47 10.00 11.31
N THR A 85 -4.44 11.32 11.18
CA THR A 85 -3.99 12.23 12.23
C THR A 85 -5.15 13.14 12.60
N THR A 86 -5.29 13.45 13.89
CA THR A 86 -6.40 14.27 14.40
C THR A 86 -5.83 15.40 15.23
N VAL A 87 -6.32 16.62 14.99
CA VAL A 87 -5.94 17.83 15.70
C VAL A 87 -7.18 18.48 16.30
N THR A 88 -7.00 19.21 17.40
CA THR A 88 -8.07 19.97 18.05
C THR A 88 -8.22 21.37 17.45
N ASP A 89 -7.12 21.96 16.98
CA ASP A 89 -7.12 23.22 16.25
C ASP A 89 -6.81 22.97 14.75
N SER A 90 -7.64 23.53 13.89
CA SER A 90 -7.45 23.53 12.44
C SER A 90 -6.12 24.13 11.98
N SER A 91 -5.57 25.09 12.75
CA SER A 91 -4.28 25.73 12.46
C SER A 91 -3.09 24.75 12.51
N ASP A 92 -3.23 23.66 13.27
CA ASP A 92 -2.21 22.62 13.41
C ASP A 92 -2.26 21.55 12.32
N LEU A 93 -3.32 21.51 11.51
CA LEU A 93 -3.51 20.46 10.51
C LEU A 93 -2.34 20.35 9.51
N PRO A 94 -1.78 21.45 8.95
CA PRO A 94 -0.62 21.37 8.06
C PRO A 94 0.59 20.73 8.74
N ARG A 95 0.83 21.05 10.02
CA ARG A 95 1.94 20.50 10.82
C ARG A 95 1.73 19.02 11.10
N ALA A 96 0.50 18.62 11.43
CA ALA A 96 0.14 17.23 11.68
C ALA A 96 0.29 16.35 10.44
N VAL A 97 -0.11 16.87 9.29
CA VAL A 97 0.08 16.21 7.99
C VAL A 97 1.57 16.04 7.68
N ALA A 98 2.36 17.11 7.77
CA ALA A 98 3.80 17.06 7.50
C ALA A 98 4.53 16.08 8.43
N ALA A 99 4.22 16.08 9.73
CA ALA A 99 4.80 15.15 10.69
C ALA A 99 4.45 13.68 10.37
N THR A 100 3.23 13.42 9.90
CA THR A 100 2.79 12.07 9.52
C THR A 100 3.49 11.59 8.25
N GLU A 101 3.60 12.45 7.23
CA GLU A 101 4.30 12.12 5.97
C GLU A 101 5.79 11.89 6.20
N ALA A 102 6.45 12.73 7.02
CA ALA A 102 7.85 12.54 7.38
C ALA A 102 8.09 11.22 8.12
N ALA A 103 7.20 10.84 9.05
CA ALA A 103 7.29 9.56 9.75
C ALA A 103 7.09 8.35 8.81
N ALA A 104 6.23 8.48 7.80
CA ALA A 104 6.04 7.46 6.77
C ALA A 104 7.27 7.34 5.87
N GLU A 105 7.83 8.47 5.40
CA GLU A 105 9.04 8.50 4.59
C GLU A 105 10.24 7.89 5.33
N ALA A 106 10.43 8.24 6.61
CA ALA A 106 11.43 7.63 7.48
C ALA A 106 11.24 6.11 7.65
N SER A 107 10.01 5.61 7.46
CA SER A 107 9.67 4.18 7.46
C SER A 107 9.75 3.54 6.07
N ARG A 108 10.19 4.30 5.04
CA ARG A 108 10.18 3.95 3.61
C ARG A 108 8.79 3.57 3.09
N ILE A 109 7.78 4.26 3.58
CA ILE A 109 6.38 4.08 3.20
C ILE A 109 5.93 5.35 2.48
N ARG A 110 5.38 5.18 1.28
CA ARG A 110 4.74 6.27 0.54
C ARG A 110 3.25 6.28 0.85
N LEU A 111 2.77 7.38 1.43
CA LEU A 111 1.34 7.59 1.65
C LEU A 111 0.70 8.31 0.48
N ARG A 112 -0.60 8.08 0.29
CA ARG A 112 -1.45 8.83 -0.63
C ARG A 112 -2.59 9.45 0.17
N ARG A 113 -2.79 10.76 0.02
CA ARG A 113 -3.90 11.48 0.66
C ARG A 113 -5.24 10.98 0.11
N LEU A 114 -6.19 10.75 1.02
CA LEU A 114 -7.57 10.38 0.70
C LEU A 114 -8.43 11.64 0.60
N TRP A 115 -8.37 12.32 -0.55
CA TRP A 115 -9.19 13.51 -0.81
C TRP A 115 -10.67 13.14 -0.93
N GLY A 116 -11.52 13.88 -0.23
CA GLY A 116 -12.99 13.68 -0.24
C GLY A 116 -13.46 12.37 0.38
N SER A 117 -12.57 11.61 1.03
CA SER A 117 -12.86 10.32 1.67
C SER A 117 -12.32 10.24 3.10
N GLN A 118 -12.20 11.39 3.76
CA GLN A 118 -11.61 11.49 5.10
C GLN A 118 -12.44 10.74 6.14
N SER A 119 -13.77 10.80 6.07
CA SER A 119 -14.68 10.07 6.96
C SER A 119 -14.55 8.55 6.79
N ALA A 120 -14.53 8.07 5.54
CA ALA A 120 -14.30 6.66 5.23
C ALA A 120 -12.91 6.20 5.71
N GLY A 121 -11.87 6.99 5.43
CA GLY A 121 -10.52 6.73 5.90
C GLY A 121 -10.37 6.74 7.42
N PHE A 122 -11.15 7.56 8.14
CA PHE A 122 -11.21 7.50 9.59
C PHE A 122 -11.88 6.22 10.08
N ALA A 123 -13.00 5.84 9.49
CA ALA A 123 -13.73 4.62 9.85
C ALA A 123 -12.90 3.34 9.68
N THR A 124 -12.01 3.25 8.68
CA THR A 124 -11.11 2.09 8.50
C THR A 124 -10.05 1.95 9.59
N THR A 125 -9.82 3.02 10.36
CA THR A 125 -8.90 3.00 11.51
C THR A 125 -9.59 2.66 12.82
N LEU A 126 -10.92 2.61 12.84
CA LEU A 126 -11.69 2.16 14.00
C LEU A 126 -11.87 0.64 13.97
N PRO A 127 -12.05 -0.02 15.14
CA PRO A 127 -12.33 -1.46 15.21
C PRO A 127 -13.78 -1.78 14.80
N CYS A 128 -14.24 -1.25 13.68
CA CYS A 128 -15.62 -1.35 13.19
C CYS A 128 -15.80 -2.30 12.00
N GLY A 129 -14.73 -3.00 11.58
CA GLY A 129 -14.79 -3.96 10.47
C GLY A 129 -14.97 -3.34 9.08
N VAL A 130 -14.69 -2.04 8.91
CA VAL A 130 -14.85 -1.32 7.64
C VAL A 130 -13.71 -1.64 6.69
N CYS A 131 -13.99 -2.36 5.60
CA CYS A 131 -13.06 -2.59 4.50
C CYS A 131 -13.60 -1.93 3.22
N PRO A 132 -13.03 -0.79 2.76
CA PRO A 132 -13.56 -0.06 1.61
C PRO A 132 -13.60 -0.89 0.32
N ALA A 133 -12.61 -1.75 0.08
CA ALA A 133 -12.57 -2.61 -1.09
C ALA A 133 -13.72 -3.62 -1.10
N GLU A 134 -14.12 -4.13 0.06
CA GLU A 134 -15.26 -5.03 0.20
C GLU A 134 -16.58 -4.28 0.05
N LEU A 135 -16.70 -3.11 0.69
CA LEU A 135 -17.90 -2.28 0.60
C LEU A 135 -18.17 -1.78 -0.82
N ALA A 136 -17.13 -1.43 -1.57
CA ALA A 136 -17.26 -1.01 -2.96
C ALA A 136 -17.75 -2.14 -3.89
N ARG A 137 -17.46 -3.41 -3.58
CA ARG A 137 -17.98 -4.57 -4.32
C ARG A 137 -19.45 -4.89 -4.00
N ARG A 138 -19.93 -4.44 -2.84
CA ARG A 138 -21.30 -4.69 -2.34
C ARG A 138 -22.30 -3.61 -2.74
N SER A 139 -21.91 -2.63 -3.56
CA SER A 139 -22.86 -1.63 -4.06
C SER A 139 -23.93 -2.31 -4.93
N TRP A 140 -25.17 -2.19 -4.50
CA TRP A 140 -26.40 -2.68 -5.14
C TRP A 140 -26.69 -1.95 -6.44
#